data_AF-A0A4Z2EUX5-F1
#
_entry.id   AF-A0A4Z2EUX5-F1
#
_cell.length_a   1.000
_cell.length_b   1.000
_cell.length_c   1.000
_cell.angle_alpha   90.00
_cell.angle_beta   90.00
_cell.angle_gamma   90.00
#
_symmetry.space_group_name_H-M   'P 1'
#
loop_
_entity.id
_entity.type
_entity.pdbx_description
1 polymer ?
#
loop_
_entity_poly.entity_id
_entity_poly.type
_entity_poly.pdbx_seq_one_letter_code
_entity_poly.pdbx_strand_id
1 'polypeptide(L)'
;MKIEQRIDEAVAPLREKIRDLEQSFSQKYPPVKFLSEKDRKRILITGGAGFVGSHLTDKLMMDGHEVTVVDNFFTGRKRNVEHWIGHENFELINHDVVEPLYIEVDQIYHLASPASPPNYMYNPIKTLKTNTIGTLNMLGEYTNPTVI
;
A
#
# COMPACT_ATOMS: atom_id res chain seq x y z
N MET A 1 -15.75 -3.04 52.98
CA MET A 1 -14.66 -2.14 53.44
C MET A 1 -13.26 -2.79 53.45
N LYS A 2 -12.83 -3.60 54.43
CA LYS A 2 -11.42 -4.08 54.48
C LYS A 2 -11.01 -5.07 53.38
N ILE A 3 -11.95 -5.85 52.84
CA ILE A 3 -11.68 -6.84 51.78
C ILE A 3 -11.56 -6.15 50.41
N GLU A 4 -12.46 -5.21 50.11
CA GLU A 4 -12.43 -4.43 48.85
C GLU A 4 -11.14 -3.60 48.73
N GLN A 5 -10.70 -2.96 49.81
CA GLN A 5 -9.43 -2.22 49.82
C GLN A 5 -8.22 -3.12 49.52
N ARG A 6 -8.19 -4.35 50.08
CA ARG A 6 -7.12 -5.32 49.81
C ARG A 6 -7.13 -5.84 48.37
N ILE A 7 -8.31 -5.97 47.78
CA ILE A 7 -8.46 -6.38 46.38
C ILE A 7 -7.96 -5.25 45.47
N ASP A 8 -8.35 -3.99 45.73
CA ASP A 8 -7.90 -2.85 44.94
C ASP A 8 -6.39 -2.63 45.04
N GLU A 9 -5.79 -2.77 46.23
CA GLU A 9 -4.33 -2.69 46.40
C GLU A 9 -3.59 -3.80 45.65
N ALA A 10 -4.14 -5.01 45.59
CA ALA A 10 -3.55 -6.13 44.86
C ALA A 10 -3.72 -6.00 43.33
N VAL A 11 -4.80 -5.38 42.86
CA VAL A 11 -5.15 -5.24 41.44
C VAL A 11 -4.57 -3.97 40.81
N ALA A 12 -4.27 -2.93 41.60
CA ALA A 12 -3.63 -1.69 41.15
C ALA A 12 -2.37 -1.89 40.28
N PRO A 13 -1.37 -2.71 40.68
CA PRO A 13 -0.19 -2.94 39.85
C PRO A 13 -0.47 -3.75 38.58
N LEU A 14 -1.52 -4.58 38.57
CA LEU A 14 -1.98 -5.26 37.35
C LEU A 14 -2.61 -4.27 36.37
N ARG A 15 -3.42 -3.32 36.85
CA ARG A 15 -4.04 -2.27 36.00
C ARG A 15 -2.97 -1.37 35.37
N GLU A 16 -1.94 -1.02 36.13
CA GLU A 16 -0.81 -0.23 35.63
C GLU A 16 -0.05 -1.00 34.55
N LYS A 17 0.26 -2.29 34.79
CA LYS A 17 0.89 -3.15 33.77
C LYS A 17 0.03 -3.32 32.52
N ILE A 18 -1.29 -3.44 32.65
CA ILE A 18 -2.21 -3.53 31.50
C ILE A 18 -2.17 -2.23 30.69
N ARG A 19 -2.21 -1.07 31.36
CA ARG A 19 -2.12 0.23 30.70
C ARG A 19 -0.78 0.41 29.97
N ASP A 20 0.32 0.00 30.59
CA ASP A 20 1.65 0.08 30.00
C ASP A 20 1.79 -0.91 28.82
N LEU A 21 1.15 -2.10 28.93
CA LEU A 21 1.08 -3.08 27.85
C LEU A 21 0.27 -2.53 26.66
N GLU A 22 -0.90 -1.93 26.91
CA GLU A 22 -1.75 -1.27 25.91
C GLU A 22 -1.02 -0.12 25.22
N GLN A 23 -0.21 0.66 25.94
CA GLN A 23 0.65 1.69 25.36
C GLN A 23 1.82 1.11 24.55
N SER A 24 2.32 -0.08 24.91
CA SER A 24 3.36 -0.78 24.15
C SER A 24 2.82 -1.39 22.84
N PHE A 25 1.52 -1.69 22.78
CA PHE A 25 0.79 -2.00 21.55
C PHE A 25 0.43 -0.73 20.78
N SER A 26 1.40 0.17 20.60
CA SER A 26 1.21 1.33 19.74
C SER A 26 0.71 0.83 18.38
N GLN A 27 -0.41 1.39 17.92
CA GLN A 27 -1.01 1.04 16.65
C GLN A 27 0.04 1.26 15.56
N LYS A 28 0.68 0.17 15.12
CA LYS A 28 1.88 0.20 14.26
C LYS A 28 1.61 0.82 12.90
N TYR A 29 0.37 0.75 12.46
CA TYR A 29 -0.12 1.24 11.18
C TYR A 29 -1.34 2.12 11.39
N PRO A 30 -1.65 3.06 10.47
CA PRO A 30 -2.90 3.80 10.52
C PRO A 30 -4.12 2.86 10.57
N PRO A 31 -5.26 3.30 11.13
CA PRO A 31 -6.45 2.48 11.23
C PRO A 31 -7.01 2.13 9.84
N VAL A 32 -7.33 0.85 9.66
CA VAL A 32 -7.83 0.27 8.40
C VAL A 32 -9.19 -0.36 8.66
N LYS A 33 -10.14 -0.19 7.73
CA LYS A 33 -11.44 -0.87 7.80
C LYS A 33 -11.26 -2.36 7.60
N PHE A 34 -12.04 -3.15 8.33
CA PHE A 34 -12.15 -4.58 8.06
C PHE A 34 -13.11 -4.82 6.88
N LEU A 35 -12.66 -5.56 5.88
CA LEU A 35 -13.48 -6.04 4.77
C LEU A 35 -13.54 -7.56 4.79
N SER A 36 -14.70 -8.11 4.41
CA SER A 36 -14.83 -9.55 4.14
C SER A 36 -14.01 -9.95 2.92
N GLU A 37 -13.64 -11.22 2.79
CA GLU A 37 -12.93 -11.75 1.61
C GLU A 37 -13.62 -11.40 0.28
N LYS A 38 -14.96 -11.34 0.28
CA LYS A 38 -15.74 -11.03 -0.92
C LYS A 38 -15.64 -9.55 -1.32
N ASP A 39 -15.54 -8.66 -0.34
CA ASP A 39 -15.54 -7.20 -0.54
C ASP A 39 -14.12 -6.63 -0.66
N ARG A 40 -13.12 -7.34 -0.12
CA ARG A 40 -11.71 -7.01 -0.28
C ARG A 40 -11.28 -7.19 -1.73
N LYS A 41 -10.34 -6.35 -2.18
CA LYS A 41 -9.82 -6.34 -3.53
C LYS A 41 -8.30 -6.34 -3.47
N ARG A 42 -7.68 -7.08 -4.39
CA ARG A 42 -6.25 -7.01 -4.70
C ARG A 42 -6.03 -5.90 -5.71
N ILE A 43 -5.34 -4.85 -5.30
CA ILE A 43 -5.20 -3.62 -6.09
C ILE A 43 -3.73 -3.33 -6.36
N LEU A 44 -3.39 -3.21 -7.63
CA LEU A 44 -2.06 -2.80 -8.07
C LEU A 44 -2.05 -1.29 -8.36
N ILE A 45 -1.08 -0.58 -7.80
CA ILE A 45 -0.85 0.85 -8.07
C ILE A 45 0.57 1.03 -8.60
N THR A 46 0.71 1.32 -9.88
CA THR A 46 2.01 1.75 -10.41
C THR A 46 2.21 3.25 -10.17
N GLY A 47 3.41 3.69 -9.82
CA GLY A 47 3.66 5.08 -9.42
C GLY A 47 3.07 5.41 -8.04
N GLY A 48 2.79 4.39 -7.22
CA GLY A 48 2.15 4.53 -5.91
C GLY A 48 3.01 5.25 -4.87
N ALA A 49 4.33 5.39 -5.09
CA ALA A 49 5.18 6.21 -4.23
C ALA A 49 5.31 7.67 -4.72
N GLY A 50 4.62 8.04 -5.80
CA GLY A 50 4.49 9.42 -6.31
C GLY A 50 3.47 10.26 -5.54
N PHE A 51 3.28 11.52 -5.93
CA PHE A 51 2.39 12.46 -5.22
C PHE A 51 0.93 11.97 -5.18
N VAL A 52 0.30 11.72 -6.34
CA VAL A 52 -1.10 11.25 -6.40
C VAL A 52 -1.19 9.79 -5.95
N GLY A 53 -0.23 8.97 -6.36
CA GLY A 53 -0.22 7.54 -6.07
C GLY A 53 -0.18 7.22 -4.59
N SER A 54 0.55 7.99 -3.77
CA SER A 54 0.63 7.71 -2.33
C SER A 54 -0.66 8.04 -1.61
N HIS A 55 -1.36 9.10 -2.01
CA HIS A 55 -2.67 9.44 -1.44
C HIS A 55 -3.73 8.40 -1.82
N LEU A 56 -3.68 7.88 -3.04
CA LEU A 56 -4.54 6.77 -3.46
C LEU A 56 -4.22 5.49 -2.65
N THR A 57 -2.93 5.20 -2.46
CA THR A 57 -2.46 4.08 -1.62
C THR A 57 -3.04 4.19 -0.21
N ASP A 58 -2.90 5.36 0.44
CA ASP A 58 -3.45 5.59 1.78
C ASP A 58 -4.96 5.37 1.83
N LYS A 59 -5.69 5.92 0.86
CA LYS A 59 -7.15 5.79 0.81
C LYS A 59 -7.59 4.33 0.71
N LEU A 60 -6.96 3.56 -0.18
CA LEU A 60 -7.31 2.16 -0.42
C LEU A 60 -6.90 1.25 0.75
N MET A 61 -5.73 1.52 1.35
CA MET A 61 -5.30 0.87 2.57
C MET A 61 -6.30 1.13 3.69
N MET A 62 -6.67 2.39 3.95
CA MET A 62 -7.67 2.73 4.98
C MET A 62 -9.05 2.14 4.70
N ASP A 63 -9.41 1.91 3.44
CA ASP A 63 -10.65 1.25 3.06
C ASP A 63 -10.64 -0.28 3.28
N GLY A 64 -9.49 -0.89 3.56
CA GLY A 64 -9.37 -2.32 3.89
C GLY A 64 -8.96 -3.21 2.74
N HIS A 65 -8.50 -2.66 1.62
CA HIS A 65 -8.05 -3.44 0.46
C HIS A 65 -6.61 -3.94 0.60
N GLU A 66 -6.27 -4.95 -0.20
CA GLU A 66 -4.89 -5.40 -0.40
C GLU A 66 -4.25 -4.53 -1.49
N VAL A 67 -3.17 -3.85 -1.16
CA VAL A 67 -2.54 -2.86 -2.04
C VAL A 67 -1.09 -3.23 -2.31
N THR A 68 -0.80 -3.49 -3.59
CA THR A 68 0.56 -3.65 -4.09
C THR A 68 0.98 -2.38 -4.83
N VAL A 69 2.04 -1.73 -4.36
CA VAL A 69 2.64 -0.56 -5.01
C VAL A 69 3.83 -0.99 -5.86
N VAL A 70 3.85 -0.58 -7.12
CA VAL A 70 4.99 -0.72 -8.03
C VAL A 70 5.56 0.66 -8.32
N ASP A 71 6.83 0.89 -7.99
CA ASP A 71 7.49 2.17 -8.25
C ASP A 71 8.99 1.96 -8.43
N ASN A 72 9.60 2.60 -9.43
CA ASN A 72 11.06 2.59 -9.64
C ASN A 72 11.77 3.75 -8.91
N PHE A 73 11.02 4.55 -8.15
CA PHE A 73 11.46 5.74 -7.42
C PHE A 73 12.14 6.80 -8.30
N PHE A 74 11.81 6.85 -9.59
CA PHE A 74 12.37 7.86 -10.51
C PHE A 74 11.97 9.28 -10.09
N THR A 75 10.70 9.48 -9.72
CA THR A 75 10.21 10.72 -9.08
C THR A 75 9.54 10.47 -7.73
N GLY A 76 9.08 9.24 -7.48
CA GLY A 76 8.49 8.83 -6.21
C GLY A 76 9.51 8.78 -5.07
N ARG A 77 9.00 8.75 -3.84
CA ARG A 77 9.84 8.63 -2.62
C ARG A 77 9.27 7.54 -1.72
N LYS A 78 10.11 6.59 -1.30
CA LYS A 78 9.73 5.49 -0.40
C LYS A 78 9.01 5.99 0.87
N ARG A 79 9.44 7.12 1.43
CA ARG A 79 8.80 7.75 2.61
C ARG A 79 7.30 8.02 2.46
N ASN A 80 6.80 8.14 1.23
CA ASN A 80 5.38 8.41 0.98
C ASN A 80 4.48 7.20 1.27
N VAL A 81 5.06 6.00 1.40
CA VAL A 81 4.32 4.75 1.66
C VAL A 81 4.95 3.91 2.78
N GLU A 82 5.99 4.42 3.46
CA GLU A 82 6.79 3.61 4.40
C GLU A 82 6.03 3.22 5.67
N HIS A 83 5.03 4.01 6.05
CA HIS A 83 4.14 3.73 7.18
C HIS A 83 3.24 2.51 6.98
N TRP A 84 3.17 1.96 5.77
CA TRP A 84 2.47 0.69 5.50
C TRP A 84 3.41 -0.52 5.43
N ILE A 85 4.73 -0.33 5.45
CA ILE A 85 5.68 -1.43 5.28
C ILE A 85 5.54 -2.43 6.44
N GLY A 86 5.24 -3.69 6.08
CA GLY A 86 5.01 -4.79 7.01
C GLY A 86 3.56 -4.95 7.45
N HIS A 87 2.64 -4.11 6.97
CA HIS A 87 1.20 -4.38 7.09
C HIS A 87 0.85 -5.58 6.19
N GLU A 88 0.00 -6.49 6.65
CA GLU A 88 -0.37 -7.72 5.92
C GLU A 88 -0.97 -7.45 4.53
N ASN A 89 -1.78 -6.40 4.43
CA ASN A 89 -2.42 -5.97 3.19
C ASN A 89 -1.56 -5.05 2.30
N PHE A 90 -0.26 -4.85 2.60
CA PHE A 90 0.57 -3.92 1.84
C PHE A 90 1.86 -4.56 1.31
N GLU A 91 2.11 -4.40 0.01
CA GLU A 91 3.34 -4.80 -0.63
C GLU A 91 3.94 -3.65 -1.46
N LEU A 92 5.28 -3.56 -1.46
CA LEU A 92 6.03 -2.58 -2.24
C LEU A 92 7.06 -3.28 -3.11
N ILE A 93 6.88 -3.18 -4.42
CA ILE A 93 7.75 -3.74 -5.44
C ILE A 93 8.55 -2.61 -6.08
N ASN A 94 9.87 -2.66 -5.94
CA ASN A 94 10.76 -1.76 -6.67
C ASN A 94 10.96 -2.27 -8.10
N HIS A 95 10.19 -1.74 -9.05
CA HIS A 95 10.17 -2.22 -10.42
C HIS A 95 9.85 -1.10 -11.42
N ASP A 96 10.47 -1.16 -12.60
CA ASP A 96 10.16 -0.25 -13.72
C ASP A 96 9.08 -0.88 -14.59
N VAL A 97 7.93 -0.21 -14.73
CA VAL A 97 6.75 -0.70 -15.49
C VAL A 97 7.02 -0.95 -16.98
N VAL A 98 8.17 -0.50 -17.50
CA VAL A 98 8.61 -0.84 -18.86
C VAL A 98 8.96 -2.33 -18.98
N GLU A 99 9.43 -2.94 -17.88
CA GLU A 99 9.72 -4.37 -17.82
C GLU A 99 8.44 -5.17 -17.45
N PRO A 100 8.24 -6.38 -18.01
CA PRO A 100 7.09 -7.22 -17.68
C PRO A 100 7.00 -7.50 -16.17
N LEU A 101 5.77 -7.45 -15.63
CA LEU A 101 5.44 -7.80 -14.26
C LEU A 101 4.17 -8.64 -14.25
N TYR A 102 4.28 -9.87 -13.77
CA TYR A 102 3.16 -10.81 -13.70
C TYR A 102 2.62 -10.85 -12.27
N ILE A 103 1.42 -10.32 -12.08
CA ILE A 103 0.76 -10.28 -10.78
C ILE A 103 -0.75 -10.37 -10.96
N GLU A 104 -1.39 -11.25 -10.20
CA GLU A 104 -2.84 -11.37 -10.21
C GLU A 104 -3.48 -10.31 -9.32
N VAL A 105 -4.31 -9.45 -9.92
CA VAL A 105 -5.03 -8.40 -9.21
C VAL A 105 -6.44 -8.24 -9.75
N ASP A 106 -7.33 -7.71 -8.92
CA ASP A 106 -8.71 -7.42 -9.30
C ASP A 106 -8.83 -6.03 -9.94
N GLN A 107 -7.94 -5.09 -9.57
CA GLN A 107 -7.92 -3.73 -10.08
C GLN A 107 -6.50 -3.20 -10.27
N ILE A 108 -6.33 -2.34 -11.28
CA ILE A 108 -5.06 -1.69 -11.60
C ILE A 108 -5.28 -0.18 -11.70
N TYR A 109 -4.45 0.59 -10.98
CA TYR A 109 -4.31 2.03 -11.13
C TYR A 109 -2.93 2.36 -11.69
N HIS A 110 -2.88 2.72 -12.98
CA HIS A 110 -1.63 3.06 -13.66
C HIS A 110 -1.31 4.56 -13.54
N LEU A 111 -0.53 4.95 -12.52
CA LEU A 111 -0.12 6.34 -12.27
C LEU A 111 1.39 6.56 -12.51
N ALA A 112 2.12 5.55 -12.94
CA ALA A 112 3.53 5.67 -13.29
C ALA A 112 3.67 6.48 -14.59
N SER A 113 3.98 7.78 -14.47
CA SER A 113 4.31 8.61 -15.63
C SER A 113 5.24 9.76 -15.22
N PRO A 114 6.32 10.05 -15.97
CA PRO A 114 7.15 11.22 -15.73
C PRO A 114 6.41 12.49 -16.20
N ALA A 115 5.56 13.05 -15.35
CA ALA A 115 4.57 14.06 -15.73
C ALA A 115 5.08 15.53 -15.80
N SER A 116 6.37 15.83 -15.63
CA SER A 116 6.87 17.22 -15.61
C SER A 116 7.51 17.69 -16.94
N PRO A 117 7.31 18.96 -17.37
CA PRO A 117 7.83 19.48 -18.65
C PRO A 117 9.34 19.29 -18.90
N PRO A 118 10.24 19.42 -17.90
CA PRO A 118 11.67 19.13 -18.10
C PRO A 118 11.95 17.66 -18.39
N ASN A 119 11.20 16.73 -17.78
CA ASN A 119 11.39 15.29 -17.94
C ASN A 119 10.87 14.77 -19.29
N TYR A 120 9.82 15.38 -19.85
CA TYR A 120 9.34 15.13 -21.22
C TYR A 120 10.40 15.47 -22.28
N MET A 121 11.11 16.59 -22.10
CA MET A 121 12.14 17.03 -23.05
C MET A 121 13.45 16.24 -22.91
N TYR A 122 13.74 15.71 -21.72
CA TYR A 122 14.99 14.98 -21.47
C TYR A 122 14.98 13.54 -22.01
N ASN A 123 13.83 12.84 -21.98
CA ASN A 123 13.75 11.49 -22.54
C ASN A 123 12.34 11.14 -23.08
N PRO A 124 11.95 11.67 -24.25
CA PRO A 124 10.64 11.45 -24.84
C PRO A 124 10.37 9.96 -25.16
N ILE A 125 11.41 9.17 -25.43
CA ILE A 125 11.28 7.72 -25.68
C ILE A 125 10.85 6.98 -24.41
N LYS A 126 11.41 7.32 -23.24
CA LYS A 126 11.02 6.67 -21.98
C LYS A 126 9.55 6.97 -21.65
N THR A 127 9.09 8.20 -21.82
CA THR A 127 7.70 8.57 -21.59
C THR A 127 6.73 7.83 -22.52
N LEU A 128 7.08 7.72 -23.81
CA LEU A 128 6.26 7.02 -24.78
C LEU A 128 6.18 5.52 -24.49
N LYS A 129 7.30 4.91 -24.07
CA LYS A 129 7.35 3.51 -23.62
C LYS A 129 6.52 3.29 -22.36
N THR A 130 6.70 4.10 -21.31
CA THR A 130 5.92 3.97 -20.07
C THR A 130 4.42 4.09 -20.33
N ASN A 131 3.99 5.12 -21.07
CA ASN A 131 2.56 5.35 -21.30
C ASN A 131 1.93 4.34 -22.28
N THR A 132 2.70 3.81 -23.25
CA THR A 132 2.15 2.90 -24.27
C THR A 132 2.38 1.43 -23.90
N ILE A 133 3.63 1.04 -23.63
CA ILE A 133 4.01 -0.32 -23.27
C ILE A 133 3.53 -0.65 -21.86
N GLY A 134 3.67 0.28 -20.90
CA GLY A 134 3.15 0.08 -19.55
C GLY A 134 1.64 -0.16 -19.55
N THR A 135 0.87 0.71 -20.23
CA THR A 135 -0.57 0.50 -20.41
C THR A 135 -0.91 -0.81 -21.13
N LEU A 136 -0.13 -1.20 -22.15
CA LEU A 136 -0.34 -2.48 -22.85
C LEU A 136 -0.06 -3.69 -21.95
N ASN A 137 0.97 -3.65 -21.12
CA ASN A 137 1.24 -4.70 -20.13
C ASN A 137 0.10 -4.74 -19.10
N MET A 138 -0.42 -3.59 -18.68
CA MET A 138 -1.53 -3.54 -17.72
C MET A 138 -2.89 -3.96 -18.31
N LEU A 139 -3.11 -3.79 -19.61
CA LEU A 139 -4.39 -4.11 -20.29
C LEU A 139 -4.39 -5.45 -21.05
N GLY A 140 -3.26 -5.82 -21.66
CA GLY A 140 -3.11 -7.01 -22.50
C GLY A 140 -3.24 -8.32 -21.73
N GLU A 141 -2.97 -8.29 -20.43
CA GLU A 141 -3.18 -9.41 -19.50
C GLU A 141 -4.66 -9.84 -19.38
N TYR A 142 -5.63 -9.00 -19.79
CA TYR A 142 -7.05 -9.41 -19.86
C TYR A 142 -7.40 -10.25 -21.10
N THR A 143 -6.47 -10.46 -22.05
CA THR A 143 -6.77 -11.11 -23.35
C THR A 143 -6.06 -12.44 -23.57
N ASN A 144 -5.40 -13.04 -22.57
CA ASN A 144 -4.83 -14.38 -22.73
C ASN A 144 -5.74 -15.47 -22.09
N PRO A 145 -6.54 -16.21 -22.87
CA PRO A 145 -7.48 -17.21 -22.35
C PRO A 145 -6.83 -18.56 -21.98
N THR A 146 -5.59 -18.57 -21.47
CA THR A 146 -4.88 -19.83 -21.19
C THR A 146 -4.37 -19.90 -19.76
N VAL A 147 -5.29 -19.97 -18.80
CA VAL A 147 -5.12 -20.76 -17.57
C VAL A 147 -6.50 -21.29 -17.15
N ILE A 148 -6.79 -22.53 -17.58
CA ILE A 148 -7.59 -23.52 -16.83
C ILE A 148 -6.61 -24.62 -16.43
#